data_AF-A0A4V5PBI1-F1
#
_entry.id   AF-A0A4V5PBI1-F1
#
_cell.length_a   1.000
_cell.length_b   1.000
_cell.length_c   1.000
_cell.angle_alpha   90.00
_cell.angle_beta   90.00
_cell.angle_gamma   90.00
#
_symmetry.space_group_name_H-M   'P 1'
#
loop_
_entity.id
_entity.type
_entity.pdbx_description
1 polymer ?
#
loop_
_entity_poly.entity_id
_entity_poly.type
_entity_poly.pdbx_seq_one_letter_code
_entity_poly.pdbx_strand_id
1 'polypeptide(L)'
;MLKFLKPVVLIALLASVALISCEKGTIPTADPSGALDAEKIKFQKMKKFVSIAWDIPLNEVLFDATNDEFSFGKNKMTKDEIENLYDISNEYKAKYETN
;
A
#
# COMPACT_ATOMS: atom_id res chain seq x y z
N MET A 1 30.10 28.37 -32.10
CA MET A 1 29.48 27.08 -32.45
C MET A 1 29.68 26.12 -31.29
N LEU A 2 28.67 25.96 -30.44
CA LEU A 2 28.73 25.10 -29.25
C LEU A 2 28.20 23.72 -29.64
N LYS A 3 29.08 22.71 -29.66
CA LYS A 3 28.72 21.31 -29.93
C LYS A 3 28.31 20.66 -28.61
N PHE A 4 27.08 20.14 -28.57
CA PHE A 4 26.53 19.33 -27.48
C PHE A 4 27.32 18.02 -27.36
N LEU A 5 27.98 17.79 -26.22
CA LEU A 5 28.44 16.46 -25.81
C LEU A 5 27.48 15.92 -24.74
N LYS A 6 26.89 14.76 -25.02
CA LYS A 6 26.11 13.94 -24.10
C LYS A 6 27.05 13.25 -23.10
N PRO A 7 26.73 13.18 -21.79
CA PRO A 7 27.39 12.24 -20.91
C PRO A 7 26.66 10.89 -20.94
N VAL A 8 27.30 9.88 -21.53
CA VAL A 8 27.06 8.47 -21.20
C VAL A 8 28.00 8.15 -20.05
N VAL A 9 27.47 7.93 -18.85
CA VAL A 9 28.23 7.36 -17.74
C VAL A 9 27.49 6.09 -17.31
N LEU A 10 27.98 4.98 -17.86
CA LEU A 10 27.65 3.62 -17.46
C LEU A 10 28.21 3.42 -16.04
N ILE A 11 27.33 3.36 -15.04
CA ILE A 11 27.72 2.98 -13.69
C ILE A 11 27.75 1.44 -13.65
N ALA A 12 28.96 0.90 -13.77
CA ALA A 12 29.27 -0.49 -13.47
C ALA A 12 29.18 -0.67 -11.94
N LEU A 13 28.03 -1.15 -11.46
CA LEU A 13 27.85 -1.47 -10.04
C LEU A 13 28.32 -2.91 -9.79
N LEU A 14 29.33 -3.00 -8.93
CA LEU A 14 29.93 -4.20 -8.36
C LEU A 14 28.87 -5.18 -7.85
N ALA A 15 28.72 -6.32 -8.53
CA ALA A 15 27.97 -7.47 -8.03
C ALA A 15 28.94 -8.55 -7.56
N SER A 16 29.51 -8.34 -6.38
CA SER A 16 30.16 -9.38 -5.58
C SER A 16 29.44 -9.48 -4.25
N VAL A 17 28.24 -10.05 -4.27
CA VAL A 17 27.58 -10.56 -3.06
C VAL A 17 27.80 -12.06 -3.03
N ALA A 18 28.47 -12.47 -1.96
CA ALA A 18 28.92 -13.80 -1.68
C ALA A 18 27.81 -14.85 -1.81
N LEU A 19 28.16 -15.96 -2.45
CA LEU A 19 27.48 -17.24 -2.34
C LEU A 19 27.58 -17.72 -0.89
N ILE A 20 26.60 -17.39 -0.06
CA ILE A 20 26.32 -18.16 1.16
C ILE A 20 25.21 -19.12 0.78
N SER A 21 25.64 -20.30 0.32
CA SER A 21 24.77 -21.46 0.12
C SER A 21 24.28 -21.93 1.48
N CYS A 22 23.14 -21.38 1.91
CA CYS A 22 22.35 -21.94 2.99
C CYS A 22 21.45 -23.02 2.37
N GLU A 23 21.91 -24.26 2.37
CA GLU A 23 21.02 -25.40 2.14
C GLU A 23 20.12 -25.57 3.36
N LYS A 24 18.81 -25.47 3.14
CA LYS A 24 17.76 -26.37 3.62
C LYS A 24 16.50 -25.60 4.03
N GLY A 25 15.54 -25.66 3.13
CA GLY A 25 14.22 -25.08 3.27
C GLY A 25 13.82 -24.58 1.90
N THR A 26 13.05 -25.38 1.17
CA THR A 26 12.26 -24.87 0.05
C THR A 26 11.52 -23.64 0.55
N ILE A 27 12.02 -22.45 0.19
CA ILE A 27 11.29 -21.20 0.39
C ILE A 27 10.05 -21.39 -0.45
N PRO A 28 8.83 -21.41 0.14
CA PRO A 28 7.64 -21.36 -0.66
C PRO A 28 7.77 -20.10 -1.50
N THR A 29 7.83 -20.25 -2.82
CA THR A 29 7.60 -19.13 -3.72
C THR A 29 6.28 -18.53 -3.29
N ALA A 30 6.33 -17.39 -2.59
CA ALA A 30 5.15 -16.70 -2.13
C ALA A 30 4.32 -16.44 -3.38
N ASP A 31 3.17 -17.10 -3.46
CA ASP A 31 2.27 -16.97 -4.60
C ASP A 31 1.87 -15.49 -4.67
N PRO A 32 2.23 -14.76 -5.74
CA PRO A 32 1.94 -13.34 -5.83
C PRO A 32 0.43 -13.04 -5.82
N SER A 33 -0.43 -14.06 -6.05
CA SER A 33 -1.87 -13.92 -5.95
C SER A 33 -2.35 -13.62 -4.51
N GLY A 34 -1.69 -14.17 -3.49
CA GLY A 34 -2.06 -13.93 -2.09
C GLY A 34 -1.80 -12.50 -1.62
N ALA A 35 -0.80 -11.82 -2.19
CA ALA A 35 -0.48 -10.44 -1.88
C ALA A 35 -1.53 -9.46 -2.45
N LEU A 36 -2.00 -9.71 -3.67
CA LEU A 36 -3.04 -8.91 -4.31
C LEU A 36 -4.38 -9.02 -3.56
N ASP A 37 -4.68 -10.20 -3.03
CA ASP A 37 -5.88 -10.41 -2.21
C ASP A 37 -5.79 -9.70 -0.86
N ALA A 38 -4.62 -9.72 -0.21
CA ALA A 38 -4.40 -9.04 1.06
C ALA A 38 -4.56 -7.51 0.95
N GLU A 39 -4.00 -6.89 -0.10
CA GLU A 39 -4.13 -5.44 -0.32
C GLU A 39 -5.60 -5.06 -0.58
N LYS A 40 -6.30 -5.83 -1.41
CA LYS A 40 -7.72 -5.61 -1.68
C LYS A 40 -8.56 -5.72 -0.41
N ILE A 41 -8.27 -6.69 0.45
CA ILE A 41 -8.95 -6.84 1.75
C ILE A 41 -8.66 -5.61 2.63
N LYS A 42 -7.40 -5.18 2.75
CA LYS A 42 -7.03 -3.99 3.54
C LYS A 42 -7.77 -2.76 3.03
N PHE A 43 -7.83 -2.57 1.71
CA PHE A 43 -8.57 -1.47 1.09
C PHE A 43 -10.07 -1.46 1.44
N GLN A 44 -10.74 -2.61 1.40
CA GLN A 44 -12.16 -2.70 1.80
C GLN A 44 -12.35 -2.40 3.30
N LYS A 45 -11.42 -2.85 4.15
CA LYS A 45 -11.43 -2.53 5.58
C LYS A 45 -11.27 -1.03 5.82
N MET A 46 -10.37 -0.37 5.10
CA MET A 46 -10.21 1.09 5.15
C MET A 46 -11.47 1.83 4.73
N LYS A 47 -12.14 1.42 3.64
CA LYS A 47 -13.44 1.99 3.25
C LYS A 47 -14.49 1.88 4.35
N LYS A 48 -14.60 0.70 4.97
CA LYS A 48 -15.52 0.46 6.09
C LYS A 48 -15.17 1.31 7.32
N PHE A 49 -13.88 1.44 7.62
CA PHE A 49 -13.39 2.30 8.69
C PHE A 49 -13.83 3.75 8.50
N VAL A 50 -13.63 4.32 7.30
CA VAL A 50 -14.07 5.69 6.99
C VAL A 50 -15.58 5.85 7.15
N SER A 51 -16.36 4.89 6.63
CA SER A 51 -17.82 4.89 6.74
C SER A 51 -18.29 4.96 8.19
N ILE A 52 -17.66 4.19 9.08
CA ILE A 52 -18.01 4.15 10.51
C ILE A 52 -17.51 5.38 11.26
N ALA A 53 -16.25 5.76 11.06
CA ALA A 53 -15.62 6.84 11.81
C ALA A 53 -16.22 8.22 11.50
N TRP A 54 -16.75 8.42 10.30
CA TRP A 54 -17.40 9.67 9.89
C TRP A 54 -18.93 9.59 9.80
N ASP A 55 -19.53 8.45 10.15
CA ASP A 55 -20.98 8.21 10.05
C ASP A 55 -21.54 8.53 8.65
N ILE A 56 -20.83 8.03 7.63
CA ILE A 56 -21.17 8.21 6.22
C ILE A 56 -21.50 6.84 5.60
N PRO A 57 -22.54 6.71 4.76
CA PRO A 57 -22.83 5.47 4.06
C PRO A 57 -21.63 4.94 3.26
N LEU A 58 -21.35 3.63 3.32
CA LEU A 58 -20.18 3.01 2.68
C LEU A 58 -20.12 3.27 1.16
N ASN A 59 -21.27 3.37 0.49
CA ASN A 59 -21.39 3.68 -0.92
C ASN A 59 -21.03 5.15 -1.26
N GLU A 60 -21.01 6.04 -0.27
CA GLU A 60 -20.60 7.43 -0.40
C GLU A 60 -19.10 7.64 -0.09
N VAL A 61 -18.40 6.59 0.36
CA VAL A 61 -16.94 6.58 0.45
C VAL A 61 -16.37 6.22 -0.92
N LEU A 62 -15.93 7.24 -1.65
CA LEU A 62 -15.37 7.12 -2.99
C LEU A 62 -13.85 7.13 -2.91
N PHE A 63 -13.20 6.44 -3.85
CA PHE A 63 -11.76 6.43 -3.98
C PHE A 63 -11.37 6.88 -5.39
N ASP A 64 -10.50 7.87 -5.46
CA ASP A 64 -9.90 8.35 -6.70
C ASP A 64 -8.50 7.76 -6.84
N ALA A 65 -8.38 6.75 -7.69
CA ALA A 65 -7.11 6.08 -7.96
C ALA A 65 -6.08 6.97 -8.67
N THR A 66 -6.50 8.08 -9.29
CA THR A 66 -5.58 9.01 -9.97
C THR A 66 -4.77 9.82 -8.97
N ASN A 67 -5.44 10.26 -7.90
CA ASN A 67 -4.84 11.09 -6.85
C ASN A 67 -4.50 10.29 -5.58
N ASP A 68 -4.88 9.00 -5.53
CA ASP A 68 -4.76 8.13 -4.36
C ASP A 68 -5.48 8.70 -3.12
N GLU A 69 -6.70 9.20 -3.32
CA GLU A 69 -7.49 9.89 -2.29
C GLU A 69 -8.85 9.24 -2.05
N PHE A 70 -9.24 9.17 -0.78
CA PHE A 70 -10.62 8.94 -0.36
C PHE A 70 -11.39 10.25 -0.32
N SER A 71 -12.58 10.27 -0.92
CA SER A 71 -13.54 11.36 -0.85
C SER A 71 -14.81 10.89 -0.14
N PHE A 72 -15.23 11.60 0.90
CA PHE A 72 -16.40 11.25 1.72
C PHE A 72 -17.02 12.51 2.34
N GLY A 73 -18.31 12.73 2.09
CA GLY A 73 -18.98 13.97 2.48
C GLY A 73 -18.29 15.20 1.86
N LYS A 74 -17.80 16.11 2.72
CA LYS A 74 -17.03 17.30 2.30
C LYS A 74 -15.52 17.14 2.50
N ASN A 75 -15.07 15.97 2.94
CA ASN A 75 -13.68 15.71 3.28
C ASN A 75 -12.97 14.94 2.16
N LYS A 76 -11.66 15.14 2.09
CA LYS A 76 -10.74 14.35 1.30
C LYS A 76 -9.51 14.04 2.13
N MET A 77 -9.01 12.82 2.02
CA MET A 77 -7.77 12.37 2.67
C MET A 77 -7.07 11.40 1.74
N THR A 78 -5.74 11.39 1.76
CA THR A 78 -4.97 10.43 0.98
C THR A 78 -5.19 9.01 1.51
N LYS A 79 -4.89 8.00 0.68
CA LYS A 79 -4.88 6.60 1.09
C LYS A 79 -3.99 6.39 2.30
N ASP A 80 -2.77 6.96 2.27
CA ASP A 80 -1.79 6.85 3.35
C ASP A 80 -2.29 7.45 4.68
N GLU A 81 -2.98 8.59 4.63
CA GLU A 81 -3.57 9.21 5.82
C GLU A 81 -4.65 8.31 6.45
N ILE A 82 -5.55 7.78 5.62
CA ILE A 82 -6.58 6.85 6.07
C ILE A 82 -5.98 5.55 6.58
N GLU A 83 -4.96 5.03 5.91
CA GLU A 83 -4.24 3.82 6.30
C GLU A 83 -3.57 4.00 7.67
N ASN A 84 -2.90 5.12 7.90
CA ASN A 84 -2.30 5.43 9.19
C ASN A 84 -3.36 5.55 10.30
N LEU A 85 -4.45 6.28 10.05
CA LEU A 85 -5.57 6.40 11.01
C LEU A 85 -6.20 5.04 11.32
N TYR A 86 -6.40 4.22 10.29
CA TYR A 86 -6.88 2.86 10.43
C TYR A 86 -5.91 2.02 11.28
N ASP A 87 -4.62 2.12 11.00
CA ASP A 87 -3.61 1.27 11.63
C ASP A 87 -3.46 1.55 13.12
N ILE A 88 -3.62 2.80 13.55
CA ILE A 88 -3.57 3.20 14.97
C ILE A 88 -4.90 3.06 15.72
N SER A 89 -6.02 2.80 15.03
CA SER A 89 -7.36 2.77 15.63
C SER A 89 -7.68 1.43 16.32
N ASN A 90 -7.07 1.20 17.49
CA ASN A 90 -7.23 -0.03 18.27
C ASN A 90 -8.68 -0.31 18.70
N GLU A 91 -9.42 0.74 19.11
CA GLU A 91 -10.82 0.60 19.53
C GLU A 91 -11.72 0.14 18.38
N TYR A 92 -11.52 0.70 17.19
CA TYR A 92 -12.23 0.27 15.99
C TYR A 92 -11.94 -1.21 15.69
N LYS A 93 -10.65 -1.58 15.65
CA LYS A 93 -10.24 -2.97 15.36
C LYS A 93 -10.85 -3.95 16.36
N ALA A 94 -10.78 -3.62 17.65
CA ALA A 94 -11.36 -4.42 18.72
C ALA A 94 -12.87 -4.63 18.56
N LYS A 95 -13.62 -3.57 18.17
CA LYS A 95 -15.08 -3.62 18.04
C LYS A 95 -15.58 -4.26 16.76
N TYR A 96 -14.88 -4.08 15.63
CA TYR A 96 -15.44 -4.36 14.30
C TYR A 96 -14.67 -5.41 13.50
N GLU A 97 -13.46 -5.78 13.93
CA GLU A 97 -12.62 -6.75 13.22
C GLU A 97 -12.29 -8.01 14.02
N THR A 98 -12.57 -8.01 15.33
CA THR A 98 -12.44 -9.22 16.15
C THR A 98 -13.61 -10.17 15.86
N ASN A 99 -13.41 -11.07 14.89
CA ASN A 99 -14.18 -12.29 14.69
C ASN A 99 -13.21 -13.42 14.33
#